data_AF-A0A955HKM7-F1
#
_entry.id   AF-A0A955HKM7-F1
#
_cell.length_a   1.000
_cell.length_b   1.000
_cell.length_c   1.000
_cell.angle_alpha   90.00
_cell.angle_beta   90.00
_cell.angle_gamma   90.00
#
_symmetry.space_group_name_H-M   'P 1'
#
loop_
_entity.id
_entity.type
_entity.pdbx_description
1 polymer ?
#
loop_
_entity_poly.entity_id
_entity_poly.type
_entity_poly.pdbx_seq_one_letter_code
_entity_poly.pdbx_strand_id
1 'polypeptide(L)'
;MKQLIHFGADQVFEGQATTYTCIVITQNGKSDTFIFDKVRDLTRWKNESTKTEIINLPTEVLSEAPWVFPSKREQEIISQIEKTCRGKLIDIAEIFVGLQTSADSIFFLNPEKEDDKHVYFSDTEGGAQMIEKEVLRAAILDKAVSPFQYIIQNKKLIFPYEQKNGRNVLMSEENLKMRYPHAYKYLLQYKQKLQARKMPNAEERWYQFGRSQSLNKFNTQKLIIKNPALQACATFDDQDILFTGGGNGPYYGVRPKNNTEVLYLLALLNHPIFDKWVKLRSSVFRGGYYSFGRQFIADFPVKISETENDDTTIKKIVEYWGKIVQLNKVTSTTPNQNAEILRQKTFLKFEADRLLSGIYGVYHEELISVNDEENGDE
;
A
#
# COMPACT_ATOMS: atom_id res chain seq x y z
N MET A 1 29.94 -14.68 -1.29
CA MET A 1 29.11 -15.02 -2.48
C MET A 1 30.01 -14.97 -3.71
N LYS A 2 29.80 -15.80 -4.74
CA LYS A 2 30.56 -15.71 -6.00
C LYS A 2 29.76 -15.00 -7.08
N GLN A 3 28.50 -15.39 -7.27
CA GLN A 3 27.63 -14.82 -8.28
C GLN A 3 26.17 -14.86 -7.82
N LEU A 4 25.41 -13.81 -8.15
CA LEU A 4 23.98 -13.70 -7.98
C LEU A 4 23.36 -13.43 -9.36
N ILE A 5 22.49 -14.31 -9.82
CA ILE A 5 21.76 -14.16 -11.09
C ILE A 5 20.32 -13.86 -10.73
N HIS A 6 19.79 -12.70 -11.13
CA HIS A 6 18.45 -12.24 -10.76
C HIS A 6 17.55 -12.19 -11.99
N PHE A 7 16.44 -12.94 -11.95
CA PHE A 7 15.51 -13.14 -13.07
C PHE A 7 14.29 -12.21 -13.03
N GLY A 8 14.21 -11.30 -12.05
CA GLY A 8 13.10 -10.36 -11.99
C GLY A 8 11.76 -11.07 -11.76
N ALA A 9 10.80 -10.85 -12.66
CA ALA A 9 9.48 -11.49 -12.63
C ALA A 9 9.39 -12.75 -13.50
N ASP A 10 10.47 -13.13 -14.19
CA ASP A 10 10.47 -14.21 -15.16
C ASP A 10 10.47 -15.59 -14.48
N GLN A 11 9.73 -16.53 -15.08
CA GLN A 11 9.67 -17.91 -14.63
C GLN A 11 10.71 -18.74 -15.37
N VAL A 12 11.77 -19.10 -14.66
CA VAL A 12 12.90 -19.86 -15.23
C VAL A 12 12.55 -21.34 -15.43
N PHE A 13 11.82 -21.92 -14.47
CA PHE A 13 11.48 -23.35 -14.44
C PHE A 13 10.02 -23.59 -14.83
N GLU A 14 9.80 -24.44 -15.82
CA GLU A 14 8.46 -24.88 -16.22
C GLU A 14 7.87 -25.81 -15.14
N GLY A 15 6.72 -25.47 -14.56
CA GLY A 15 6.03 -26.32 -13.57
C GLY A 15 5.45 -25.61 -12.34
N GLN A 16 5.33 -26.35 -11.22
CA GLN A 16 4.62 -25.94 -9.98
C GLN A 16 5.34 -24.87 -9.13
N ALA A 17 6.61 -24.55 -9.41
CA ALA A 17 7.39 -23.61 -8.63
C ALA A 17 7.27 -22.19 -9.21
N THR A 18 6.41 -21.37 -8.60
CA THR A 18 6.11 -20.01 -9.08
C THR A 18 6.98 -18.91 -8.42
N THR A 19 7.96 -19.27 -7.58
CA THR A 19 8.46 -18.37 -6.52
C THR A 19 9.98 -18.26 -6.32
N TYR A 20 10.81 -18.58 -7.32
CA TYR A 20 12.27 -18.40 -7.20
C TYR A 20 12.83 -17.51 -8.31
N THR A 21 13.23 -16.29 -7.95
CA THR A 21 13.64 -15.22 -8.88
C THR A 21 15.14 -14.96 -8.90
N CYS A 22 15.97 -15.84 -8.30
CA CYS A 22 17.42 -15.76 -8.43
C CYS A 22 18.14 -17.11 -8.28
N ILE A 23 19.35 -17.20 -8.85
CA ILE A 23 20.34 -18.26 -8.59
C ILE A 23 21.48 -17.64 -7.80
N VAL A 24 21.83 -18.27 -6.67
CA VAL A 24 23.00 -17.89 -5.86
C VAL A 24 24.09 -18.92 -6.04
N ILE A 25 25.24 -18.50 -6.56
CA ILE A 25 26.45 -19.32 -6.66
C ILE A 25 27.42 -18.88 -5.56
N THR A 26 27.84 -19.83 -4.74
CA THR A 26 28.77 -19.60 -3.64
C THR A 26 30.15 -20.20 -3.95
N GLN A 27 31.17 -19.71 -3.25
CA GLN A 27 32.54 -20.24 -3.30
C GLN A 27 33.10 -20.29 -1.88
N ASN A 28 34.09 -21.14 -1.66
CA ASN A 28 34.79 -21.21 -0.38
C ASN A 28 35.79 -20.05 -0.25
N GLY A 29 35.91 -19.48 0.95
CA GLY A 29 36.78 -18.33 1.22
C GLY A 29 36.09 -16.96 1.13
N LYS A 30 36.76 -15.93 1.65
CA LYS A 30 36.30 -14.53 1.58
C LYS A 30 36.59 -13.94 0.20
N SER A 31 35.70 -13.08 -0.27
CA SER A 31 35.84 -12.29 -1.50
C SER A 31 35.31 -10.90 -1.23
N ASP A 32 36.05 -9.88 -1.65
CA ASP A 32 35.65 -8.48 -1.48
C ASP A 32 34.55 -8.10 -2.48
N THR A 33 34.40 -8.87 -3.55
CA THR A 33 33.38 -8.64 -4.58
C THR A 33 32.67 -9.92 -5.02
N PHE A 34 31.51 -9.76 -5.65
CA PHE A 34 30.78 -10.83 -6.33
C PHE A 34 30.18 -10.32 -7.65
N ILE A 35 29.83 -11.27 -8.54
CA ILE A 35 29.19 -10.96 -9.82
C ILE A 35 27.68 -10.86 -9.63
N PHE A 36 27.07 -9.74 -9.99
CA PHE A 36 25.63 -9.61 -10.15
C PHE A 36 25.27 -9.65 -11.64
N ASP A 37 24.32 -10.51 -12.01
CA ASP A 37 23.79 -10.67 -13.38
C ASP A 37 22.29 -10.46 -13.35
N LYS A 38 21.83 -9.30 -13.83
CA LYS A 38 20.39 -8.99 -13.94
C LYS A 38 19.89 -9.44 -15.31
N VAL A 39 19.12 -10.52 -15.34
CA VAL A 39 18.58 -11.09 -16.58
C VAL A 39 17.41 -10.22 -17.05
N ARG A 40 17.58 -9.58 -18.22
CA ARG A 40 16.52 -8.80 -18.87
C ARG A 40 15.74 -9.57 -19.94
N ASP A 41 16.39 -10.55 -20.55
CA ASP A 41 15.80 -11.43 -21.56
C ASP A 41 16.15 -12.89 -21.21
N LEU A 42 15.15 -13.61 -20.70
CA LEU A 42 15.30 -15.01 -20.32
C LEU A 42 15.63 -15.91 -21.51
N THR A 43 15.07 -15.64 -22.69
CA THR A 43 15.26 -16.46 -23.89
C THR A 43 16.71 -16.33 -24.37
N ARG A 44 17.20 -15.09 -24.43
CA ARG A 44 18.59 -14.81 -24.79
C ARG A 44 19.56 -15.39 -23.77
N TRP A 45 19.32 -15.19 -22.47
CA TRP A 45 20.17 -15.74 -21.41
C TRP A 45 20.25 -17.27 -21.42
N LYS A 46 19.17 -17.97 -21.81
CA LYS A 46 19.16 -19.44 -21.96
C LYS A 46 19.97 -19.91 -23.17
N ASN A 47 19.87 -19.21 -24.30
CA ASN A 47 20.38 -19.67 -25.60
C ASN A 47 21.80 -19.19 -25.89
N GLU A 48 22.13 -18.00 -25.44
CA GLU A 48 23.45 -17.41 -25.55
C GLU A 48 24.01 -17.37 -24.14
N SER A 49 25.21 -17.93 -23.90
CA SER A 49 25.90 -17.76 -22.61
C SER A 49 26.37 -16.31 -22.37
N THR A 50 25.62 -15.33 -22.89
CA THR A 50 25.84 -13.89 -22.79
C THR A 50 25.10 -13.39 -21.56
N LYS A 51 25.88 -13.11 -20.53
CA LYS A 51 25.41 -12.41 -19.34
C LYS A 51 25.00 -10.99 -19.75
N THR A 52 23.76 -10.62 -19.50
CA THR A 52 23.13 -9.43 -20.11
C THR A 52 23.57 -8.14 -19.43
N GLU A 53 23.76 -8.17 -18.11
CA GLU A 53 24.23 -7.01 -17.34
C GLU A 53 25.07 -7.50 -16.15
N ILE A 54 26.38 -7.71 -16.39
CA ILE A 54 27.33 -8.14 -15.34
C ILE A 54 27.85 -6.91 -14.62
N ILE A 55 27.64 -6.85 -13.31
CA ILE A 55 28.26 -5.85 -12.45
C ILE A 55 29.07 -6.57 -11.37
N ASN A 56 30.33 -6.17 -11.17
CA ASN A 56 31.07 -6.58 -9.98
C ASN A 56 30.69 -5.65 -8.83
N LEU A 57 30.08 -6.21 -7.79
CA LEU A 57 29.61 -5.47 -6.63
C LEU A 57 30.42 -5.80 -5.38
N PRO A 58 30.64 -4.81 -4.50
CA PRO A 58 31.26 -5.04 -3.20
C PRO A 58 30.40 -5.98 -2.35
N THR A 59 31.01 -6.92 -1.63
CA THR A 59 30.28 -7.86 -0.77
C THR A 59 29.57 -7.14 0.39
N GLU A 60 30.00 -5.94 0.75
CA GLU A 60 29.41 -5.08 1.78
C GLU A 60 27.94 -4.72 1.52
N VAL A 61 27.47 -4.77 0.27
CA VAL A 61 26.05 -4.56 -0.05
C VAL A 61 25.17 -5.72 0.46
N LEU A 62 25.76 -6.88 0.72
CA LEU A 62 25.09 -8.07 1.25
C LEU A 62 25.02 -7.95 2.77
N SER A 63 24.05 -7.19 3.26
CA SER A 63 23.80 -6.96 4.68
C SER A 63 22.53 -7.67 5.18
N GLU A 64 22.16 -7.42 6.45
CA GLU A 64 20.86 -7.83 7.01
C GLU A 64 19.68 -7.02 6.43
N ALA A 65 19.95 -5.85 5.84
CA ALA A 65 18.95 -5.07 5.10
C ALA A 65 18.70 -5.70 3.70
N PRO A 66 17.55 -5.40 3.06
CA PRO A 66 17.29 -5.85 1.69
C PRO A 66 18.44 -5.50 0.75
N TRP A 67 18.90 -6.47 -0.05
CA TRP A 67 19.96 -6.24 -1.02
C TRP A 67 19.44 -5.42 -2.19
N VAL A 68 20.08 -4.28 -2.46
CA VAL A 68 19.70 -3.34 -3.52
C VAL A 68 20.83 -3.25 -4.52
N PHE A 69 20.50 -3.35 -5.81
CA PHE A 69 21.46 -3.34 -6.91
C PHE A 69 21.10 -2.26 -7.93
N PRO A 70 21.22 -0.97 -7.56
CA PRO A 70 20.84 0.13 -8.44
C PRO A 70 21.87 0.30 -9.57
N SER A 71 21.43 0.78 -10.72
CA SER A 71 22.30 1.30 -11.77
C SER A 71 23.13 2.49 -11.25
N LYS A 72 24.18 2.89 -11.97
CA LYS A 72 24.99 4.05 -11.59
C LYS A 72 24.14 5.31 -11.41
N ARG A 73 23.19 5.56 -12.32
CA ARG A 73 22.27 6.69 -12.25
C ARG A 73 21.33 6.61 -11.06
N GLU A 74 20.79 5.44 -10.77
CA GLU A 74 19.94 5.21 -9.60
C GLU A 74 20.73 5.42 -8.29
N GLN A 75 21.98 4.98 -8.25
CA GLN A 75 22.88 5.19 -7.11
C GLN A 75 23.17 6.68 -6.88
N GLU A 76 23.35 7.46 -7.95
CA GLU A 76 23.53 8.93 -7.87
C GLU A 76 22.28 9.60 -7.26
N ILE A 77 21.08 9.24 -7.73
CA ILE A 77 19.80 9.75 -7.21
C ILE A 77 19.62 9.37 -5.73
N ILE A 78 19.82 8.10 -5.37
CA ILE A 78 19.73 7.62 -3.97
C ILE A 78 20.68 8.40 -3.08
N SER A 79 21.94 8.53 -3.49
CA SER A 79 22.97 9.21 -2.71
C SER A 79 22.62 10.69 -2.50
N GLN A 80 22.01 11.33 -3.49
CA GLN A 80 21.58 12.72 -3.41
C GLN A 80 20.40 12.90 -2.44
N ILE A 81 19.41 11.99 -2.51
CA ILE A 81 18.27 11.95 -1.59
C ILE A 81 18.75 11.76 -0.14
N GLU A 82 19.63 10.78 0.10
CA GLU A 82 20.14 10.45 1.44
C GLU A 82 21.01 11.56 2.03
N LYS A 83 21.72 12.35 1.19
CA LYS A 83 22.45 13.54 1.64
C LYS A 83 21.52 14.66 2.10
N THR A 84 20.39 14.83 1.43
CA THR A 84 19.49 15.97 1.62
C THR A 84 18.40 15.69 2.66
N CYS A 85 17.99 14.42 2.79
CA CYS A 85 16.94 13.97 3.70
C CYS A 85 17.49 13.03 4.76
N ARG A 86 17.47 13.47 6.03
CA ARG A 86 17.99 12.69 7.16
C ARG A 86 16.91 11.96 7.95
N GLY A 87 15.65 12.32 7.77
CA GLY A 87 14.52 11.63 8.38
C GLY A 87 14.03 10.46 7.54
N LYS A 88 13.26 9.57 8.15
CA LYS A 88 12.57 8.46 7.49
C LYS A 88 11.06 8.65 7.57
N LEU A 89 10.32 8.05 6.64
CA LEU A 89 8.86 8.11 6.63
C LEU A 89 8.25 7.64 7.97
N ILE A 90 8.83 6.62 8.60
CA ILE A 90 8.37 6.11 9.91
C ILE A 90 8.52 7.13 11.06
N ASP A 91 9.38 8.14 10.92
CA ASP A 91 9.59 9.18 11.92
C ASP A 91 8.44 10.20 11.93
N ILE A 92 7.85 10.45 10.76
CA ILE A 92 6.75 11.43 10.56
C ILE A 92 5.38 10.78 10.32
N ALA A 93 5.34 9.46 10.16
CA ALA A 93 4.11 8.74 9.89
C ALA A 93 4.02 7.41 10.65
N GLU A 94 2.80 7.02 11.00
CA GLU A 94 2.49 5.66 11.42
C GLU A 94 1.96 4.88 10.23
N ILE A 95 2.61 3.75 9.96
CA ILE A 95 2.26 2.83 8.88
C ILE A 95 1.69 1.57 9.52
N PHE A 96 0.46 1.23 9.18
CA PHE A 96 -0.27 0.12 9.78
C PHE A 96 -0.95 -0.76 8.72
N VAL A 97 -1.12 -2.03 9.07
CA VAL A 97 -1.86 -3.00 8.24
C VAL A 97 -3.37 -2.82 8.43
N GLY A 98 -4.18 -3.28 7.48
CA GLY A 98 -5.63 -3.26 7.62
C GLY A 98 -6.20 -4.18 8.72
N LEU A 99 -7.52 -4.30 8.74
CA LEU A 99 -8.21 -5.27 9.59
C LEU A 99 -7.92 -6.70 9.13
N GLN A 100 -7.87 -7.64 10.08
CA GLN A 100 -7.63 -9.05 9.80
C GLN A 100 -8.79 -9.86 10.36
N THR A 101 -9.85 -9.98 9.56
CA THR A 101 -11.06 -10.71 9.97
C THR A 101 -10.79 -12.22 10.01
N SER A 102 -9.87 -12.71 9.18
CA SER A 102 -9.63 -14.14 8.92
C SER A 102 -10.88 -14.89 8.40
N ALA A 103 -11.88 -14.15 7.89
CA ALA A 103 -13.12 -14.65 7.32
C ALA A 103 -13.77 -13.55 6.46
N ASP A 104 -13.02 -12.95 5.54
CA ASP A 104 -13.46 -11.77 4.79
C ASP A 104 -14.77 -12.02 4.03
N SER A 105 -14.97 -13.23 3.52
CA SER A 105 -16.20 -13.64 2.82
C SER A 105 -17.46 -13.65 3.69
N ILE A 106 -17.33 -13.69 5.03
CA ILE A 106 -18.44 -13.61 5.98
C ILE A 106 -18.62 -12.16 6.46
N PHE A 107 -17.54 -11.42 6.71
CA PHE A 107 -17.66 -10.08 7.29
C PHE A 107 -17.89 -8.97 6.25
N PHE A 108 -17.39 -9.11 5.01
CA PHE A 108 -17.57 -8.13 3.94
C PHE A 108 -18.80 -8.43 3.10
N LEU A 109 -19.72 -7.47 3.06
CA LEU A 109 -20.99 -7.57 2.38
C LEU A 109 -20.95 -6.80 1.07
N ASN A 110 -21.64 -7.35 0.07
CA ASN A 110 -22.01 -6.67 -1.17
C ASN A 110 -23.44 -6.14 -1.02
N PRO A 111 -23.64 -4.86 -0.64
CA PRO A 111 -25.00 -4.33 -0.51
C PRO A 111 -25.70 -4.32 -1.88
N GLU A 112 -26.90 -4.90 -1.93
CA GLU A 112 -27.77 -4.88 -3.12
C GLU A 112 -28.84 -3.79 -2.99
N LYS A 113 -29.36 -3.62 -1.77
CA LYS A 113 -30.35 -2.61 -1.42
C LYS A 113 -30.12 -2.14 0.01
N GLU A 114 -30.47 -0.88 0.27
CA GLU A 114 -30.51 -0.32 1.62
C GLU A 114 -31.84 0.39 1.87
N ASP A 115 -32.39 0.27 3.08
CA ASP A 115 -33.47 1.13 3.59
C ASP A 115 -32.98 1.96 4.78
N ASP A 116 -33.83 2.64 5.54
CA ASP A 116 -33.38 3.48 6.67
C ASP A 116 -32.65 2.72 7.78
N LYS A 117 -32.92 1.42 7.96
CA LYS A 117 -32.45 0.63 9.09
C LYS A 117 -31.56 -0.55 8.70
N HIS A 118 -31.67 -1.06 7.48
CA HIS A 118 -31.05 -2.32 7.07
C HIS A 118 -30.32 -2.22 5.74
N VAL A 119 -29.37 -3.13 5.57
CA VAL A 119 -28.69 -3.46 4.32
C VAL A 119 -29.08 -4.88 3.92
N TYR A 120 -29.47 -5.06 2.67
CA TYR A 120 -29.86 -6.33 2.08
C TYR A 120 -28.76 -6.82 1.12
N PHE A 121 -28.47 -8.11 1.16
CA PHE A 121 -27.44 -8.74 0.34
C PHE A 121 -27.68 -10.25 0.22
N SER A 122 -27.11 -10.87 -0.80
CA SER A 122 -26.96 -12.32 -0.90
C SER A 122 -25.64 -12.77 -0.28
N ASP A 123 -25.69 -13.76 0.61
CA ASP A 123 -24.48 -14.32 1.22
C ASP A 123 -23.71 -15.26 0.27
N THR A 124 -22.59 -15.83 0.73
CA THR A 124 -21.75 -16.72 -0.09
C THR A 124 -22.42 -18.04 -0.47
N GLU A 125 -23.52 -18.40 0.19
CA GLU A 125 -24.31 -19.59 -0.07
C GLU A 125 -25.58 -19.27 -0.89
N GLY A 126 -25.73 -18.01 -1.33
CA GLY A 126 -26.86 -17.53 -2.12
C GLY A 126 -28.12 -17.21 -1.29
N GLY A 127 -28.01 -17.22 0.04
CA GLY A 127 -29.11 -16.89 0.93
C GLY A 127 -29.36 -15.39 0.99
N ALA A 128 -30.63 -14.98 0.88
CA ALA A 128 -31.01 -13.59 1.07
C ALA A 128 -30.91 -13.21 2.57
N GLN A 129 -30.15 -12.16 2.86
CA GLN A 129 -29.89 -11.69 4.21
C GLN A 129 -30.25 -10.20 4.34
N MET A 130 -30.51 -9.78 5.58
CA MET A 130 -30.59 -8.37 5.95
C MET A 130 -29.79 -8.17 7.22
N ILE A 131 -29.11 -7.03 7.38
CA ILE A 131 -28.35 -6.68 8.58
C ILE A 131 -28.62 -5.22 8.94
N GLU A 132 -28.69 -4.93 10.23
CA GLU A 132 -28.84 -3.59 10.79
C GLU A 132 -27.68 -2.66 10.37
N LYS A 133 -27.99 -1.47 9.88
CA LYS A 133 -27.00 -0.51 9.39
C LYS A 133 -25.97 -0.09 10.43
N GLU A 134 -26.38 0.00 11.70
CA GLU A 134 -25.53 0.52 12.77
C GLU A 134 -24.35 -0.39 13.13
N VAL A 135 -24.45 -1.71 12.90
CA VAL A 135 -23.32 -2.64 13.10
C VAL A 135 -22.42 -2.70 11.87
N LEU A 136 -22.79 -2.02 10.78
CA LEU A 136 -22.05 -1.99 9.53
C LEU A 136 -21.17 -0.74 9.45
N ARG A 137 -19.97 -0.92 8.89
CA ARG A 137 -19.04 0.18 8.61
C ARG A 137 -18.70 0.21 7.13
N ALA A 138 -18.50 1.42 6.59
CA ALA A 138 -18.06 1.60 5.21
C ALA A 138 -16.68 0.96 5.03
N ALA A 139 -16.51 0.14 3.98
CA ALA A 139 -15.28 -0.58 3.77
C ALA A 139 -14.91 -0.73 2.28
N ILE A 140 -13.64 -0.97 2.02
CA ILE A 140 -13.14 -1.36 0.71
C ILE A 140 -12.47 -2.73 0.74
N LEU A 141 -12.66 -3.48 -0.34
CA LEU A 141 -11.98 -4.75 -0.59
C LEU A 141 -11.74 -4.85 -2.10
N ASP A 142 -10.51 -5.16 -2.50
CA ASP A 142 -10.05 -5.31 -3.90
C ASP A 142 -10.42 -4.15 -4.85
N LYS A 143 -10.69 -2.98 -4.30
CA LYS A 143 -10.88 -1.72 -5.02
C LYS A 143 -9.55 -1.08 -5.42
N ALA A 144 -9.47 -0.55 -6.64
CA ALA A 144 -8.38 0.34 -7.02
C ALA A 144 -8.44 1.64 -6.21
N VAL A 145 -7.29 2.28 -6.00
CA VAL A 145 -7.18 3.61 -5.41
C VAL A 145 -6.48 4.53 -6.40
N SER A 146 -6.71 5.83 -6.27
CA SER A 146 -6.09 6.85 -7.12
C SER A 146 -5.88 8.15 -6.33
N PRO A 147 -4.78 8.88 -6.54
CA PRO A 147 -4.61 10.21 -5.98
C PRO A 147 -5.60 11.24 -6.54
N PHE A 148 -6.22 10.98 -7.69
CA PHE A 148 -7.14 11.89 -8.38
C PHE A 148 -8.61 11.52 -8.24
N GLN A 149 -8.92 10.58 -7.35
CA GLN A 149 -10.29 10.16 -7.06
C GLN A 149 -10.54 10.21 -5.57
N TYR A 150 -11.75 10.62 -5.21
CA TYR A 150 -12.23 10.48 -3.85
C TYR A 150 -12.57 9.02 -3.58
N ILE A 151 -12.07 8.48 -2.47
CA ILE A 151 -12.29 7.08 -2.13
C ILE A 151 -13.74 6.88 -1.70
N ILE A 152 -14.40 5.90 -2.32
CA ILE A 152 -15.78 5.50 -2.01
C ILE A 152 -15.75 4.03 -1.66
N GLN A 153 -16.46 3.64 -0.61
CA GLN A 153 -16.64 2.24 -0.23
C GLN A 153 -17.24 1.41 -1.37
N ASN A 154 -16.79 0.17 -1.55
CA ASN A 154 -17.45 -0.83 -2.41
C ASN A 154 -18.03 -1.99 -1.60
N LYS A 155 -17.90 -1.97 -0.28
CA LYS A 155 -18.38 -2.99 0.65
C LYS A 155 -18.94 -2.35 1.92
N LYS A 156 -19.70 -3.14 2.66
CA LYS A 156 -20.00 -2.90 4.08
C LYS A 156 -19.32 -3.98 4.91
N LEU A 157 -18.75 -3.63 6.05
CA LEU A 157 -18.13 -4.57 6.97
C LEU A 157 -19.03 -4.75 8.20
N ILE A 158 -19.39 -5.98 8.54
CA ILE A 158 -19.96 -6.29 9.86
C ILE A 158 -18.89 -6.04 10.91
N PHE A 159 -19.13 -5.07 11.78
CA PHE A 159 -18.18 -4.60 12.78
C PHE A 159 -18.77 -4.83 14.19
N PRO A 160 -18.59 -6.04 14.78
CA PRO A 160 -19.23 -6.43 16.03
C PRO A 160 -18.52 -5.83 17.27
N TYR A 161 -18.07 -4.59 17.15
CA TYR A 161 -17.32 -3.87 18.17
C TYR A 161 -18.04 -2.58 18.53
N GLU A 162 -17.92 -2.17 19.77
CA GLU A 162 -18.41 -0.91 20.28
C GLU A 162 -17.26 -0.05 20.84
N GLN A 163 -17.39 1.26 20.75
CA GLN A 163 -16.38 2.17 21.27
C GLN A 163 -16.54 2.29 22.79
N LYS A 164 -15.50 1.91 23.54
CA LYS A 164 -15.38 2.12 24.99
C LYS A 164 -14.02 2.75 25.29
N ASN A 165 -14.01 3.90 25.96
CA ASN A 165 -12.80 4.64 26.34
C ASN A 165 -11.83 4.86 25.14
N GLY A 166 -12.38 5.27 24.00
CA GLY A 166 -11.59 5.53 22.78
C GLY A 166 -11.07 4.27 22.07
N ARG A 167 -11.50 3.07 22.48
CA ARG A 167 -11.09 1.80 21.87
C ARG A 167 -12.30 0.99 21.42
N ASN A 168 -12.15 0.28 20.30
CA ASN A 168 -13.09 -0.72 19.81
C ASN A 168 -12.93 -1.99 20.65
N VAL A 169 -13.99 -2.32 21.40
CA VAL A 169 -14.09 -3.50 22.25
C VAL A 169 -15.18 -4.40 21.67
N LEU A 170 -14.93 -5.71 21.63
CA LEU A 170 -15.91 -6.67 21.13
C LEU A 170 -17.18 -6.58 21.97
N MET A 171 -18.34 -6.44 21.33
CA MET A 171 -19.62 -6.51 22.04
C MET A 171 -19.79 -7.90 22.67
N SER A 172 -20.47 -8.00 23.82
CA SER A 172 -20.89 -9.32 24.32
C SER A 172 -21.90 -9.97 23.37
N GLU A 173 -22.00 -11.29 23.40
CA GLU A 173 -22.93 -12.02 22.52
C GLU A 173 -24.39 -11.61 22.78
N GLU A 174 -24.72 -11.38 24.06
CA GLU A 174 -26.00 -10.82 24.50
C GLU A 174 -26.29 -9.44 23.92
N ASN A 175 -25.31 -8.52 23.97
CA ASN A 175 -25.47 -7.18 23.41
C ASN A 175 -25.60 -7.21 21.88
N LEU A 176 -24.80 -8.03 21.21
CA LEU A 176 -24.88 -8.22 19.76
C LEU A 176 -26.25 -8.76 19.37
N LYS A 177 -26.75 -9.79 20.07
CA LYS A 177 -28.06 -10.41 19.83
C LYS A 177 -29.22 -9.44 20.09
N MET A 178 -29.14 -8.66 21.16
CA MET A 178 -30.20 -7.74 21.56
C MET A 178 -30.28 -6.51 20.64
N ARG A 179 -29.13 -5.93 20.28
CA ARG A 179 -29.07 -4.70 19.48
C ARG A 179 -29.13 -4.97 17.98
N TYR A 180 -28.54 -6.08 17.54
CA TYR A 180 -28.36 -6.44 16.14
C TYR A 180 -28.78 -7.90 15.89
N PRO A 181 -30.06 -8.26 16.14
CA PRO A 181 -30.55 -9.63 16.05
C PRO A 181 -30.34 -10.27 14.67
N HIS A 182 -30.42 -9.50 13.58
CA HIS A 182 -30.20 -10.01 12.23
C HIS A 182 -28.71 -10.27 11.97
N ALA A 183 -27.82 -9.34 12.34
CA ALA A 183 -26.37 -9.57 12.28
C ALA A 183 -25.95 -10.79 13.10
N TYR A 184 -26.48 -10.93 14.32
CA TYR A 184 -26.23 -12.08 15.17
C TYR A 184 -26.71 -13.39 14.50
N LYS A 185 -27.94 -13.42 13.99
CA LYS A 185 -28.50 -14.60 13.30
C LYS A 185 -27.64 -14.99 12.09
N TYR A 186 -27.22 -14.02 11.28
CA TYR A 186 -26.34 -14.23 10.14
C TYR A 186 -24.99 -14.83 10.56
N LEU A 187 -24.30 -14.20 11.51
CA LEU A 187 -23.01 -14.70 11.99
C LEU A 187 -23.13 -16.11 12.60
N LEU A 188 -24.24 -16.38 13.30
CA LEU A 188 -24.51 -17.68 13.92
C LEU A 188 -24.58 -18.82 12.89
N GLN A 189 -25.08 -18.56 11.67
CA GLN A 189 -25.08 -19.55 10.57
C GLN A 189 -23.66 -20.01 10.22
N TYR A 190 -22.67 -19.12 10.36
CA TYR A 190 -21.27 -19.41 10.10
C TYR A 190 -20.46 -19.74 11.36
N LYS A 191 -21.10 -19.95 12.52
CA LYS A 191 -20.41 -20.14 13.80
C LYS A 191 -19.34 -21.23 13.74
N GLN A 192 -19.64 -22.39 13.13
CA GLN A 192 -18.66 -23.47 12.98
C GLN A 192 -17.43 -23.04 12.17
N LYS A 193 -17.63 -22.36 11.02
CA LYS A 193 -16.52 -21.84 10.19
C LYS A 193 -15.71 -20.79 10.96
N LEU A 194 -16.39 -19.93 11.72
CA LEU A 194 -15.77 -18.88 12.51
C LEU A 194 -14.99 -19.42 13.73
N GLN A 195 -15.46 -20.49 14.38
CA GLN A 195 -14.77 -21.18 15.47
C GLN A 195 -13.55 -21.98 14.98
N ALA A 196 -13.58 -22.48 13.74
CA ALA A 196 -12.47 -23.21 13.14
C ALA A 196 -11.24 -22.33 12.80
N ARG A 197 -11.35 -21.01 12.93
CA ARG A 197 -10.23 -20.08 12.71
C ARG A 197 -9.17 -20.29 13.79
N LYS A 198 -7.90 -20.37 13.39
CA LYS A 198 -6.75 -20.50 14.32
C LYS A 198 -6.48 -19.18 15.05
N MET A 199 -7.24 -18.91 16.11
CA MET A 199 -7.14 -17.67 16.89
C MET A 199 -7.44 -17.88 18.38
N PRO A 200 -6.93 -17.01 19.28
CA PRO A 200 -7.20 -17.12 20.71
C PRO A 200 -8.69 -16.97 21.02
N ASN A 201 -9.21 -17.80 21.94
CA ASN A 201 -10.58 -17.73 22.47
C ASN A 201 -11.67 -17.82 21.36
N ALA A 202 -11.39 -18.56 20.28
CA ALA A 202 -12.34 -18.72 19.17
C ALA A 202 -13.65 -19.39 19.59
N GLU A 203 -13.66 -20.21 20.65
CA GLU A 203 -14.88 -20.87 21.14
C GLU A 203 -15.86 -19.88 21.79
N GLU A 204 -15.35 -19.05 22.72
CA GLU A 204 -16.14 -18.07 23.49
C GLU A 204 -16.44 -16.79 22.71
N ARG A 205 -15.50 -16.34 21.87
CA ARG A 205 -15.58 -15.08 21.12
C ARG A 205 -15.56 -15.33 19.63
N TRP A 206 -16.37 -16.29 19.21
CA TRP A 206 -16.37 -16.85 17.87
C TRP A 206 -16.62 -15.85 16.74
N TYR A 207 -17.27 -14.70 17.00
CA TYR A 207 -17.52 -13.65 16.00
C TYR A 207 -16.48 -12.51 16.00
N GLN A 208 -15.41 -12.59 16.81
CA GLN A 208 -14.35 -11.58 16.78
C GLN A 208 -13.50 -11.71 15.52
N PHE A 209 -12.81 -10.64 15.12
CA PHE A 209 -11.80 -10.67 14.06
C PHE A 209 -10.56 -11.47 14.47
N GLY A 210 -9.93 -12.12 13.50
CA GLY A 210 -8.73 -12.95 13.70
C GLY A 210 -7.61 -12.24 14.47
N ARG A 211 -7.44 -10.92 14.27
CA ARG A 211 -6.51 -10.10 15.04
C ARG A 211 -7.06 -8.72 15.40
N SER A 212 -6.54 -8.15 16.50
CA SER A 212 -7.00 -6.89 17.08
C SER A 212 -6.08 -5.68 16.85
N GLN A 213 -4.87 -5.84 16.27
CA GLN A 213 -3.85 -4.76 16.26
C GLN A 213 -4.33 -3.49 15.54
N SER A 214 -5.15 -3.65 14.50
CA SER A 214 -5.59 -2.53 13.66
C SER A 214 -6.98 -2.00 13.99
N LEU A 215 -7.70 -2.59 14.96
CA LEU A 215 -9.08 -2.19 15.30
C LEU A 215 -9.21 -0.70 15.62
N ASN A 216 -8.17 -0.10 16.21
CA ASN A 216 -8.18 1.30 16.68
C ASN A 216 -7.37 2.24 15.78
N LYS A 217 -7.14 1.87 14.51
CA LYS A 217 -6.31 2.67 13.58
C LYS A 217 -7.11 3.45 12.54
N PHE A 218 -8.44 3.31 12.55
CA PHE A 218 -9.37 3.83 11.55
C PHE A 218 -10.27 4.96 12.09
N ASN A 219 -9.80 5.72 13.07
CA ASN A 219 -10.59 6.75 13.78
C ASN A 219 -10.07 8.18 13.54
N THR A 220 -9.23 8.35 12.52
CA THR A 220 -8.60 9.61 12.14
C THR A 220 -8.38 9.60 10.63
N GLN A 221 -8.27 10.81 10.05
CA GLN A 221 -7.82 10.97 8.67
C GLN A 221 -6.55 10.18 8.42
N LYS A 222 -6.51 9.53 7.26
CA LYS A 222 -5.44 8.61 6.88
C LYS A 222 -5.31 8.55 5.37
N LEU A 223 -4.22 7.93 4.94
CA LEU A 223 -3.97 7.58 3.56
C LEU A 223 -4.09 6.07 3.41
N ILE A 224 -4.63 5.64 2.27
CA ILE A 224 -4.72 4.23 1.90
C ILE A 224 -3.77 4.00 0.73
N ILE A 225 -2.76 3.15 0.94
CA ILE A 225 -1.81 2.71 -0.09
C ILE A 225 -2.24 1.34 -0.59
N LYS A 226 -2.28 1.17 -1.93
CA LYS A 226 -2.52 -0.15 -2.54
C LYS A 226 -1.28 -1.04 -2.43
N ASN A 227 -1.47 -2.31 -2.08
CA ASN A 227 -0.40 -3.30 -2.05
C ASN A 227 -0.93 -4.69 -2.48
N PRO A 228 -0.21 -5.46 -3.31
CA PRO A 228 0.85 -4.99 -4.18
C PRO A 228 0.28 -4.08 -5.30
N ALA A 229 1.13 -3.30 -5.97
CA ALA A 229 0.73 -2.41 -7.06
C ALA A 229 1.83 -2.30 -8.14
N LEU A 230 1.46 -1.91 -9.36
CA LEU A 230 2.42 -1.61 -10.44
C LEU A 230 3.20 -0.32 -10.20
N GLN A 231 2.58 0.61 -9.48
CA GLN A 231 3.16 1.90 -9.11
C GLN A 231 2.61 2.34 -7.75
N ALA A 232 3.37 3.16 -7.05
CA ALA A 232 2.96 3.80 -5.82
C ALA A 232 1.67 4.56 -6.04
N CYS A 233 0.69 4.28 -5.19
CA CYS A 233 -0.60 4.93 -5.28
C CYS A 233 -1.22 5.03 -3.90
N ALA A 234 -1.39 6.26 -3.44
CA ALA A 234 -2.05 6.56 -2.18
C ALA A 234 -3.26 7.48 -2.41
N THR A 235 -4.35 7.21 -1.72
CA THR A 235 -5.54 8.08 -1.71
C THR A 235 -5.81 8.58 -0.30
N PHE A 236 -6.42 9.76 -0.21
CA PHE A 236 -6.80 10.39 1.05
C PHE A 236 -8.17 9.90 1.51
N ASP A 237 -8.27 9.54 2.78
CA ASP A 237 -9.51 9.10 3.43
C ASP A 237 -9.81 9.96 4.66
N ASP A 238 -10.94 10.66 4.61
CA ASP A 238 -11.55 11.40 5.71
C ASP A 238 -12.90 10.83 6.15
N GLN A 239 -13.25 9.61 5.71
CA GLN A 239 -14.53 8.94 5.98
C GLN A 239 -14.40 7.73 6.91
N ASP A 240 -13.23 7.52 7.51
CA ASP A 240 -12.92 6.36 8.34
C ASP A 240 -13.20 5.02 7.62
N ILE A 241 -12.97 4.95 6.31
CA ILE A 241 -13.18 3.74 5.51
C ILE A 241 -12.28 2.63 6.03
N LEU A 242 -12.89 1.47 6.27
CA LEU A 242 -12.21 0.26 6.70
C LEU A 242 -11.65 -0.52 5.50
N PHE A 243 -10.54 -1.21 5.70
CA PHE A 243 -9.96 -2.10 4.69
C PHE A 243 -9.26 -3.27 5.37
N THR A 244 -9.07 -4.37 4.64
CA THR A 244 -8.29 -5.51 5.15
C THR A 244 -6.82 -5.38 4.84
N GLY A 245 -5.99 -6.00 5.67
CA GLY A 245 -4.56 -6.07 5.44
C GLY A 245 -3.82 -6.78 6.56
N GLY A 246 -2.96 -7.72 6.19
CA GLY A 246 -1.99 -8.37 7.07
C GLY A 246 -0.87 -8.93 6.21
N GLY A 247 0.39 -8.85 6.67
CA GLY A 247 1.53 -9.21 5.82
C GLY A 247 1.48 -8.48 4.47
N ASN A 248 1.35 -9.19 3.36
CA ASN A 248 1.23 -8.60 2.01
C ASN A 248 -0.22 -8.32 1.56
N GLY A 249 -1.12 -8.00 2.50
CA GLY A 249 -2.54 -7.75 2.20
C GLY A 249 -2.81 -6.55 1.27
N PRO A 250 -4.06 -6.38 0.79
CA PRO A 250 -4.40 -5.53 -0.35
C PRO A 250 -4.14 -4.03 -0.12
N TYR A 251 -4.01 -3.61 1.14
CA TYR A 251 -3.85 -2.22 1.54
C TYR A 251 -2.99 -2.04 2.79
N TYR A 252 -2.38 -0.87 2.88
CA TYR A 252 -1.76 -0.32 4.07
C TYR A 252 -2.34 1.06 4.39
N GLY A 253 -2.45 1.37 5.68
CA GLY A 253 -2.81 2.69 6.17
C GLY A 253 -1.58 3.49 6.55
N VAL A 254 -1.58 4.78 6.22
CA VAL A 254 -0.57 5.75 6.68
C VAL A 254 -1.27 6.94 7.32
N ARG A 255 -0.88 7.28 8.54
CA ARG A 255 -1.42 8.45 9.26
C ARG A 255 -0.28 9.32 9.80
N PRO A 256 -0.47 10.64 9.90
CA PRO A 256 0.56 11.53 10.43
C PRO A 256 0.90 11.20 11.89
N LYS A 257 2.17 11.40 12.22
CA LYS A 257 2.66 11.53 13.59
C LYS A 257 3.06 12.97 13.85
N ASN A 258 3.16 13.33 15.12
CA ASN A 258 3.63 14.65 15.54
C ASN A 258 2.79 15.76 14.85
N ASN A 259 3.43 16.86 14.47
CA ASN A 259 2.78 17.97 13.77
C ASN A 259 2.82 17.83 12.23
N THR A 260 3.05 16.63 11.70
CA THR A 260 3.10 16.42 10.25
C THR A 260 1.70 16.48 9.64
N GLU A 261 1.56 17.19 8.52
CA GLU A 261 0.29 17.27 7.81
C GLU A 261 0.07 16.03 6.92
N VAL A 262 -1.14 15.45 6.98
CA VAL A 262 -1.50 14.26 6.19
C VAL A 262 -1.35 14.48 4.67
N LEU A 263 -1.56 15.71 4.20
CA LEU A 263 -1.41 16.06 2.78
C LEU A 263 0.05 16.12 2.34
N TYR A 264 0.98 16.40 3.25
CA TYR A 264 2.41 16.27 2.94
C TYR A 264 2.79 14.80 2.73
N LEU A 265 2.27 13.90 3.59
CA LEU A 265 2.43 12.46 3.39
C LEU A 265 1.81 12.00 2.06
N LEU A 266 0.65 12.54 1.68
CA LEU A 266 0.00 12.22 0.41
C LEU A 266 0.86 12.62 -0.79
N ALA A 267 1.53 13.78 -0.70
CA ALA A 267 2.48 14.23 -1.71
C ALA A 267 3.67 13.27 -1.84
N LEU A 268 4.29 12.92 -0.71
CA LEU A 268 5.43 11.99 -0.67
C LEU A 268 5.09 10.64 -1.31
N LEU A 269 3.96 10.04 -0.92
CA LEU A 269 3.56 8.70 -1.36
C LEU A 269 3.11 8.61 -2.83
N ASN A 270 2.82 9.74 -3.47
CA ASN A 270 2.46 9.82 -4.89
C ASN A 270 3.55 10.49 -5.73
N HIS A 271 4.74 10.70 -5.17
CA HIS A 271 5.88 11.25 -5.87
C HIS A 271 6.65 10.15 -6.64
N PRO A 272 7.16 10.40 -7.85
CA PRO A 272 7.93 9.41 -8.62
C PRO A 272 9.15 8.84 -7.87
N ILE A 273 9.84 9.67 -7.07
CA ILE A 273 10.98 9.22 -6.24
C ILE A 273 10.55 8.15 -5.23
N PHE A 274 9.36 8.29 -4.63
CA PHE A 274 8.87 7.30 -3.69
C PHE A 274 8.61 5.96 -4.37
N ASP A 275 7.97 5.98 -5.54
CA ASP A 275 7.77 4.76 -6.35
C ASP A 275 9.11 4.09 -6.67
N LYS A 276 10.07 4.86 -7.20
CA LYS A 276 11.40 4.33 -7.56
C LYS A 276 12.15 3.80 -6.35
N TRP A 277 12.15 4.53 -5.23
CA TRP A 277 12.79 4.11 -3.99
C TRP A 277 12.30 2.73 -3.51
N VAL A 278 10.98 2.54 -3.55
CA VAL A 278 10.33 1.31 -3.11
C VAL A 278 10.58 0.17 -4.09
N LYS A 279 10.44 0.40 -5.40
CA LYS A 279 10.68 -0.62 -6.44
C LYS A 279 12.10 -1.18 -6.40
N LEU A 280 13.09 -0.34 -6.07
CA LEU A 280 14.48 -0.77 -5.92
C LEU A 280 14.70 -1.72 -4.72
N ARG A 281 13.85 -1.65 -3.69
CA ARG A 281 14.02 -2.37 -2.41
C ARG A 281 12.98 -3.46 -2.18
N SER A 282 11.90 -3.46 -2.96
CA SER A 282 10.74 -4.31 -2.78
C SER A 282 10.91 -5.67 -3.45
N SER A 283 10.23 -6.67 -2.90
CA SER A 283 9.93 -7.90 -3.63
C SER A 283 9.06 -7.60 -4.86
N VAL A 284 9.34 -8.32 -5.96
CA VAL A 284 8.57 -8.30 -7.19
C VAL A 284 7.69 -9.55 -7.24
N PHE A 285 6.41 -9.37 -7.59
CA PHE A 285 5.44 -10.43 -7.81
C PHE A 285 5.15 -10.58 -9.31
N ARG A 286 4.46 -11.67 -9.66
CA ARG A 286 4.03 -11.97 -11.03
C ARG A 286 3.31 -10.76 -11.66
N GLY A 287 3.64 -10.47 -12.92
CA GLY A 287 3.02 -9.38 -13.68
C GLY A 287 3.56 -7.99 -13.36
N GLY A 288 4.77 -7.88 -12.78
CA GLY A 288 5.43 -6.60 -12.51
C GLY A 288 4.91 -5.85 -11.28
N TYR A 289 4.15 -6.52 -10.43
CA TYR A 289 3.60 -5.93 -9.20
C TYR A 289 4.68 -5.86 -8.11
N TYR A 290 4.77 -4.72 -7.43
CA TYR A 290 5.70 -4.50 -6.31
C TYR A 290 4.93 -4.45 -4.99
N SER A 291 5.60 -4.84 -3.89
CA SER A 291 5.07 -4.64 -2.55
C SER A 291 5.32 -3.22 -2.06
N PHE A 292 4.25 -2.53 -1.69
CA PHE A 292 4.29 -1.28 -0.93
C PHE A 292 4.02 -1.54 0.56
N GLY A 293 4.44 -2.72 1.04
CA GLY A 293 4.30 -3.10 2.45
C GLY A 293 5.18 -2.26 3.37
N ARG A 294 4.81 -2.21 4.65
CA ARG A 294 5.48 -1.38 5.67
C ARG A 294 7.00 -1.50 5.64
N GLN A 295 7.53 -2.71 5.49
CA GLN A 295 8.97 -2.98 5.48
C GLN A 295 9.74 -2.30 4.34
N PHE A 296 9.08 -1.99 3.22
CA PHE A 296 9.70 -1.38 2.04
C PHE A 296 9.54 0.14 2.02
N ILE A 297 8.50 0.66 2.68
CA ILE A 297 8.17 2.10 2.65
C ILE A 297 8.64 2.84 3.92
N ALA A 298 8.85 2.14 5.04
CA ALA A 298 9.15 2.77 6.33
C ALA A 298 10.44 3.59 6.35
N ASP A 299 11.48 3.11 5.65
CA ASP A 299 12.80 3.74 5.59
C ASP A 299 12.94 4.75 4.43
N PHE A 300 11.83 5.10 3.75
CA PHE A 300 11.87 6.13 2.71
C PHE A 300 12.39 7.46 3.28
N PRO A 301 13.45 8.07 2.71
CA PRO A 301 14.01 9.31 3.21
C PRO A 301 13.01 10.46 3.03
N VAL A 302 12.84 11.27 4.07
CA VAL A 302 11.94 12.42 4.06
C VAL A 302 12.66 13.63 4.65
N LYS A 303 12.31 14.80 4.13
CA LYS A 303 12.70 16.06 4.74
C LYS A 303 11.77 16.33 5.92
N ILE A 304 12.33 16.31 7.12
CA ILE A 304 11.70 16.86 8.32
C ILE A 304 12.04 18.34 8.32
N SER A 305 11.05 19.21 8.54
CA SER A 305 11.29 20.65 8.50
C SER A 305 12.29 21.07 9.57
N GLU A 306 13.35 21.75 9.14
CA GLU A 306 14.44 22.25 10.01
C GLU A 306 14.62 23.76 9.86
N THR A 307 14.02 24.37 8.84
CA THR A 307 14.18 25.79 8.48
C THR A 307 12.85 26.43 8.07
N GLU A 308 12.75 27.76 8.15
CA GLU A 308 11.56 28.50 7.69
C GLU A 308 11.29 28.31 6.18
N ASN A 309 12.34 28.10 5.38
CA ASN A 309 12.20 27.85 3.96
C ASN A 309 11.63 26.44 3.67
N ASP A 310 12.03 25.45 4.45
CA ASP A 310 11.45 24.10 4.39
C ASP A 310 9.95 24.16 4.71
N ASP A 311 9.59 24.87 5.79
CA ASP A 311 8.19 25.09 6.17
C ASP A 311 7.39 25.74 5.05
N THR A 312 7.95 26.77 4.41
CA THR A 312 7.26 27.50 3.32
C THR A 312 7.04 26.60 2.11
N THR A 313 8.04 25.79 1.74
CA THR A 313 7.94 24.86 0.62
C THR A 313 6.94 23.74 0.91
N ILE A 314 7.00 23.14 2.09
CA ILE A 314 6.06 22.10 2.54
C ILE A 314 4.62 22.64 2.56
N LYS A 315 4.40 23.85 3.07
CA LYS A 315 3.07 24.49 3.08
C LYS A 315 2.49 24.66 1.67
N LYS A 316 3.30 25.05 0.68
CA LYS A 316 2.84 25.13 -0.72
C LYS A 316 2.48 23.76 -1.30
N ILE A 317 3.28 22.74 -1.01
CA ILE A 317 2.97 21.35 -1.41
C ILE A 317 1.64 20.90 -0.80
N VAL A 318 1.43 21.15 0.49
CA VAL A 318 0.18 20.87 1.20
C VAL A 318 -0.99 21.62 0.57
N GLU A 319 -0.82 22.89 0.22
CA GLU A 319 -1.86 23.69 -0.43
C GLU A 319 -2.28 23.09 -1.79
N TYR A 320 -1.32 22.71 -2.64
CA TYR A 320 -1.61 22.09 -3.93
C TYR A 320 -2.35 20.77 -3.78
N TRP A 321 -1.91 19.89 -2.86
CA TRP A 321 -2.62 18.64 -2.58
C TRP A 321 -3.98 18.85 -1.92
N GLY A 322 -4.13 19.90 -1.12
CA GLY A 322 -5.44 20.31 -0.58
C GLY A 322 -6.43 20.65 -1.69
N LYS A 323 -5.99 21.41 -2.71
CA LYS A 323 -6.80 21.70 -3.91
C LYS A 323 -7.13 20.43 -4.70
N ILE A 324 -6.16 19.51 -4.89
CA ILE A 324 -6.41 18.21 -5.54
C ILE A 324 -7.49 17.42 -4.79
N VAL A 325 -7.39 17.31 -3.46
CA VAL A 325 -8.37 16.60 -2.63
C VAL A 325 -9.75 17.24 -2.71
N GLN A 326 -9.84 18.58 -2.75
CA GLN A 326 -11.11 19.27 -2.96
C GLN A 326 -11.71 18.95 -4.35
N LEU A 327 -10.89 19.02 -5.40
CA LEU A 327 -11.30 18.66 -6.77
C LEU A 327 -11.68 17.18 -6.91
N ASN A 328 -11.16 16.29 -6.05
CA ASN A 328 -11.55 14.88 -6.03
C ASN A 328 -13.00 14.68 -5.56
N LYS A 329 -13.53 15.59 -4.74
CA LYS A 329 -14.90 15.53 -4.21
C LYS A 329 -15.95 16.09 -5.17
N VAL A 330 -15.54 16.77 -6.23
CA VAL A 330 -16.45 17.40 -7.20
C VAL A 330 -17.06 16.34 -8.10
N THR A 331 -18.38 16.24 -8.09
CA THR A 331 -19.14 15.43 -9.06
C THR A 331 -19.32 16.24 -10.35
N SER A 332 -18.61 15.85 -11.41
CA SER A 332 -18.81 16.44 -12.74
C SER A 332 -20.06 15.89 -13.42
N THR A 333 -20.77 16.74 -14.18
CA THR A 333 -21.95 16.34 -14.95
C THR A 333 -21.68 16.22 -16.45
N THR A 334 -20.48 16.62 -16.92
CA THR A 334 -20.13 16.59 -18.35
C THR A 334 -18.70 16.10 -18.61
N PRO A 335 -18.41 15.51 -19.79
CA PRO A 335 -17.05 15.14 -20.18
C PRO A 335 -16.06 16.31 -20.18
N ASN A 336 -16.50 17.49 -20.62
CA ASN A 336 -15.64 18.69 -20.68
C ASN A 336 -15.21 19.16 -19.29
N GLN A 337 -16.13 19.18 -18.32
CA GLN A 337 -15.80 19.50 -16.93
C GLN A 337 -14.84 18.45 -16.33
N ASN A 338 -15.00 17.17 -16.65
CA ASN A 338 -14.08 16.12 -16.21
C ASN A 338 -12.65 16.35 -16.73
N ALA A 339 -12.53 16.66 -18.03
CA ALA A 339 -11.24 16.97 -18.65
C ALA A 339 -10.58 18.20 -18.02
N GLU A 340 -11.35 19.25 -17.74
CA GLU A 340 -10.84 20.47 -17.11
C GLU A 340 -10.38 20.23 -15.67
N ILE A 341 -11.18 19.54 -14.86
CA ILE A 341 -10.80 19.15 -13.49
C ILE A 341 -9.52 18.29 -13.51
N LEU A 342 -9.42 17.34 -14.44
CA LEU A 342 -8.23 16.50 -14.56
C LEU A 342 -6.99 17.32 -14.94
N ARG A 343 -7.10 18.28 -15.88
CA ARG A 343 -5.99 19.19 -16.23
C ARG A 343 -5.52 19.99 -15.03
N GLN A 344 -6.45 20.54 -14.24
CA GLN A 344 -6.11 21.28 -13.01
C GLN A 344 -5.40 20.39 -11.99
N LYS A 345 -5.90 19.18 -11.75
CA LYS A 345 -5.27 18.20 -10.86
C LYS A 345 -3.85 17.85 -11.31
N THR A 346 -3.68 17.58 -12.61
CA THR A 346 -2.37 17.26 -13.19
C THR A 346 -1.39 18.42 -13.04
N PHE A 347 -1.83 19.66 -13.31
CA PHE A 347 -1.00 20.86 -13.14
C PHE A 347 -0.58 21.07 -11.67
N LEU A 348 -1.54 20.97 -10.74
CA LEU A 348 -1.25 21.09 -9.30
C LEU A 348 -0.29 20.01 -8.82
N LYS A 349 -0.44 18.77 -9.30
CA LYS A 349 0.46 17.67 -8.96
C LYS A 349 1.85 17.94 -9.50
N PHE A 350 1.98 18.38 -10.75
CA PHE A 350 3.26 18.73 -11.36
C PHE A 350 4.00 19.81 -10.55
N GLU A 351 3.31 20.88 -10.16
CA GLU A 351 3.91 21.94 -9.33
C GLU A 351 4.35 21.43 -7.95
N ALA A 352 3.55 20.58 -7.31
CA ALA A 352 3.91 19.95 -6.04
C ALA A 352 5.12 19.01 -6.20
N ASP A 353 5.14 18.18 -7.25
CA ASP A 353 6.25 17.26 -7.53
C ASP A 353 7.54 18.02 -7.84
N ARG A 354 7.47 19.15 -8.55
CA ARG A 354 8.64 20.00 -8.83
C ARG A 354 9.24 20.55 -7.53
N LEU A 355 8.40 21.07 -6.63
CA LEU A 355 8.86 21.56 -5.32
C LEU A 355 9.47 20.43 -4.48
N LEU A 356 8.83 19.26 -4.49
CA LEU A 356 9.30 18.11 -3.73
C LEU A 356 10.61 17.53 -4.32
N SER A 357 10.76 17.52 -5.64
CA SER A 357 12.02 17.16 -6.31
C SER A 357 13.15 18.12 -5.92
N GLY A 358 12.83 19.42 -5.84
CA GLY A 358 13.76 20.44 -5.32
C GLY A 358 14.22 20.19 -3.88
N ILE A 359 13.33 19.70 -3.00
CA ILE A 359 13.69 19.28 -1.63
C ILE A 359 14.69 18.12 -1.64
N TYR A 360 14.56 17.19 -2.60
CA TYR A 360 15.50 16.08 -2.75
C TYR A 360 16.79 16.46 -3.49
N GLY A 361 16.87 17.68 -4.03
CA GLY A 361 18.01 18.15 -4.82
C GLY A 361 18.17 17.39 -6.13
N VAL A 362 17.06 16.97 -6.75
CA VAL A 362 17.03 16.29 -8.06
C VAL A 362 16.13 17.05 -9.02
N TYR A 363 16.43 17.03 -10.32
CA TYR A 363 15.57 17.66 -11.32
C TYR A 363 14.37 16.75 -11.62
N HIS A 364 13.19 17.35 -11.78
CA HIS A 364 11.97 16.58 -12.02
C HIS A 364 12.04 15.81 -13.35
N GLU A 365 12.66 16.41 -14.36
CA GLU A 365 12.87 15.84 -15.70
C GLU A 365 13.79 14.62 -15.68
N GLU A 366 14.72 14.55 -14.72
CA GLU A 366 15.63 13.40 -14.55
C GLU A 366 14.88 12.16 -14.06
N LEU A 367 13.72 12.32 -13.44
CA LEU A 367 12.87 11.23 -12.93
C LEU A 367 11.97 10.65 -14.01
N ILE A 368 11.50 11.49 -14.95
CA ILE A 368 10.65 11.07 -16.07
C ILE A 368 11.45 10.17 -17.02
N SER A 369 12.67 10.56 -17.36
CA SER A 369 13.55 9.81 -18.27
C SER A 369 14.00 8.44 -17.74
N VAL A 370 13.97 8.21 -16.43
CA VAL A 370 14.32 6.91 -15.82
C VAL A 370 13.18 5.90 -15.89
N ASN A 371 11.92 6.35 -16.02
CA ASN A 371 10.77 5.45 -16.18
C ASN A 371 10.63 4.90 -17.61
N ASP A 372 11.17 5.60 -18.61
CA ASP A 372 11.10 5.17 -20.01
C ASP A 372 12.15 4.09 -20.35
N GLU A 373 13.29 4.07 -19.65
CA GLU A 373 14.31 3.01 -19.82
C GLU A 373 13.86 1.63 -19.26
N GLU A 374 12.82 1.58 -18.41
CA GLU A 374 12.23 0.33 -17.91
C GLU A 374 11.05 -0.17 -18.76
N ASN A 375 10.47 0.67 -19.61
CA ASN A 375 9.32 0.34 -20.48
C ASN A 375 9.70 0.23 -21.98
N GLY A 376 10.96 0.47 -22.33
CA GLY A 376 11.47 0.30 -23.68
C GLY A 376 11.86 -1.15 -23.94
N ASP A 377 10.88 -1.95 -24.37
CA ASP A 377 10.99 -3.03 -25.37
C ASP A 377 9.60 -3.69 -25.48
N GLU A 378 8.71 -3.10 -26.28
CA GLU A 378 7.60 -3.81 -26.93
C GLU A 378 8.04 -4.30 -28.32
#